data_AF-A0A139NX98-F1
#
_entry.id   AF-A0A139NX98-F1
#
_cell.length_a   1.000
_cell.length_b   1.000
_cell.length_c   1.000
_cell.angle_alpha   90.00
_cell.angle_beta   90.00
_cell.angle_gamma   90.00
#
_symmetry.space_group_name_H-M   'P 1'
#
loop_
_entity.id
_entity.type
_entity.pdbx_description
1 polymer ?
#
loop_
_entity_poly.entity_id
_entity_poly.type
_entity_poly.pdbx_seq_one_letter_code
_entity_poly.pdbx_strand_id
1 'polypeptide(L)'
;MILLLLTCIFFIAFPVLSLFLSILGVVSDRKYSTIYLILACLSISIVALRYIPHPLDDGAYHFRATTVLTNFDNIVYMFQAFASGFRVGRYDYGSVPVYTSLMYLVRNTHHYSLLSFISAFVTYFSFGYVVVDLFKSYKISSKLTYALVLITVLLLNNYRYTTSGMRFCMAISLVMLIMYLESKNNYTRPWMMIWYSIPLCIHSAVIYFVALRLVFFYFKKVTVSKSVLVLLGFPILLELVPKLSVWTGIGFLQTFVRKIEIYSDNATYAELFNKTLTLRLYIGVVLMILFLIQYFIQGRTLKTIDDWRLSFVKMTYYITLLTLGSVPFRNIYDRNLFLLLPMLVIASFILYTYRMQLQIVSNRSTVYVLTVSLVAISFVTGFFYNKNFPFNYIDFSKIDLLVKNIFQFFSDLPFT
;
A
#
# COMPACT_ATOMS: atom_id res chain seq x y z
N MET A 1 -6.58 29.87 5.45
CA MET A 1 -7.20 29.71 6.78
C MET A 1 -8.71 29.61 6.68
N ILE A 2 -9.40 30.51 5.98
CA ILE A 2 -10.85 30.45 5.74
C ILE A 2 -11.27 29.13 5.07
N LEU A 3 -10.62 28.72 3.97
CA LEU A 3 -10.93 27.44 3.29
C LEU A 3 -10.75 26.23 4.22
N LEU A 4 -9.74 26.25 5.10
CA LEU A 4 -9.47 25.16 6.02
C LEU A 4 -10.58 25.07 7.07
N LEU A 5 -10.96 26.21 7.65
CA LEU A 5 -12.07 26.28 8.60
C LEU A 5 -13.38 25.81 7.97
N LEU A 6 -13.69 26.27 6.75
CA LEU A 6 -14.85 25.81 5.98
C LEU A 6 -14.82 24.29 5.78
N THR A 7 -13.66 23.75 5.41
CA THR A 7 -13.49 22.31 5.19
C THR A 7 -13.68 21.52 6.49
N CYS A 8 -13.19 22.01 7.62
CA CYS A 8 -13.41 21.38 8.94
C CYS A 8 -14.90 21.39 9.33
N ILE A 9 -15.58 22.54 9.19
CA ILE A 9 -17.02 22.65 9.48
C ILE A 9 -17.81 21.72 8.57
N PHE A 10 -17.49 21.70 7.27
CA PHE A 10 -18.14 20.85 6.29
C PHE A 10 -17.84 19.36 6.53
N PHE A 11 -16.66 19.00 7.05
CA PHE A 11 -16.33 17.64 7.46
C PHE A 11 -17.17 17.19 8.66
N ILE A 12 -17.42 18.06 9.63
CA ILE A 12 -18.29 17.74 10.78
C ILE A 12 -19.73 17.48 10.30
N ALA A 13 -20.24 18.32 9.40
CA ALA A 13 -21.62 18.23 8.90
C ALA A 13 -21.82 17.11 7.85
N PHE A 14 -20.89 16.98 6.90
CA PHE A 14 -20.97 16.08 5.74
C PHE A 14 -19.60 15.43 5.47
N PRO A 15 -19.14 14.50 6.32
CA PRO A 15 -17.79 13.97 6.32
C PRO A 15 -17.39 13.34 4.98
N VAL A 16 -18.28 12.61 4.31
CA VAL A 16 -17.96 12.00 3.00
C VAL A 16 -17.87 13.05 1.89
N LEU A 17 -18.82 13.99 1.81
CA LEU A 17 -18.80 15.06 0.80
C LEU A 17 -17.62 16.02 0.98
N SER A 18 -17.14 16.19 2.22
CA SER A 18 -15.97 17.02 2.50
C SER A 18 -14.68 16.48 1.86
N LEU A 19 -14.68 15.26 1.32
CA LEU A 19 -13.60 14.74 0.49
C LEU A 19 -13.27 15.68 -0.67
N PHE A 20 -14.28 16.25 -1.36
CA PHE A 20 -14.05 17.14 -2.50
C PHE A 20 -13.31 18.42 -2.10
N LEU A 21 -13.77 19.08 -1.03
CA LEU A 21 -13.11 20.27 -0.49
C LEU A 21 -11.71 19.95 0.05
N SER A 22 -11.56 18.79 0.69
CA SER A 22 -10.27 18.32 1.19
C SER A 22 -9.28 18.11 0.06
N ILE A 23 -9.65 17.40 -1.02
CA ILE A 23 -8.76 17.21 -2.18
C ILE A 23 -8.42 18.54 -2.85
N LEU A 24 -9.38 19.46 -2.98
CA LEU A 24 -9.13 20.79 -3.51
C LEU A 24 -8.13 21.56 -2.63
N GLY A 25 -8.28 21.47 -1.31
CA GLY A 25 -7.37 22.05 -0.33
C GLY A 25 -5.97 21.45 -0.36
N VAL A 26 -5.85 20.11 -0.48
CA VAL A 26 -4.57 19.39 -0.63
C VAL A 26 -3.75 19.96 -1.79
N VAL A 27 -4.41 20.25 -2.90
CA VAL A 27 -3.78 20.70 -4.14
C VAL A 27 -3.54 22.21 -4.17
N SER A 28 -4.45 22.99 -3.59
CA SER A 28 -4.46 24.45 -3.71
C SER A 28 -3.72 25.16 -2.58
N ASP A 29 -3.69 24.59 -1.38
CA ASP A 29 -3.11 25.21 -0.18
C ASP A 29 -1.90 24.40 0.31
N ARG A 30 -0.72 24.71 -0.24
CA ARG A 30 0.52 23.99 0.09
C ARG A 30 0.86 24.03 1.58
N LYS A 31 0.58 25.14 2.27
CA LYS A 31 0.91 25.32 3.69
C LYS A 31 0.17 24.28 4.54
N TYR A 32 -1.13 24.11 4.29
CA TYR A 32 -1.98 23.22 5.08
C TYR A 32 -2.35 21.90 4.38
N SER A 33 -1.76 21.60 3.22
CA SER A 33 -2.07 20.40 2.42
C SER A 33 -1.97 19.07 3.17
N THR A 34 -1.12 18.95 4.19
CA THR A 34 -1.09 17.75 5.05
C THR A 34 -2.33 17.64 5.94
N ILE A 35 -2.85 18.77 6.44
CA ILE A 35 -4.10 18.79 7.22
C ILE A 35 -5.28 18.44 6.31
N TYR A 36 -5.34 19.01 5.12
CA TYR A 36 -6.36 18.63 4.13
C TYR A 36 -6.25 17.16 3.71
N LEU A 37 -5.03 16.59 3.66
CA LEU A 37 -4.86 15.16 3.40
C LEU A 37 -5.43 14.32 4.54
N ILE A 38 -5.18 14.72 5.80
CA ILE A 38 -5.79 14.06 6.97
C ILE A 38 -7.30 14.08 6.85
N LEU A 39 -7.91 15.23 6.52
CA LEU A 39 -9.36 15.34 6.31
C LEU A 39 -9.83 14.45 5.16
N ALA A 40 -9.16 14.45 4.00
CA ALA A 40 -9.51 13.58 2.88
C ALA A 40 -9.45 12.09 3.24
N CYS A 41 -8.41 11.67 3.97
CA CYS A 41 -8.25 10.29 4.42
C CYS A 41 -9.30 9.92 5.46
N LEU A 42 -9.65 10.83 6.38
CA LEU A 42 -10.76 10.62 7.32
C LEU A 42 -12.09 10.48 6.58
N SER A 43 -12.37 11.34 5.60
CA SER A 43 -13.60 11.29 4.77
C SER A 43 -13.74 9.96 4.02
N ILE A 44 -12.64 9.45 3.46
CA ILE A 44 -12.64 8.14 2.79
C ILE A 44 -12.85 7.03 3.82
N SER A 45 -12.16 7.10 4.95
CA SER A 45 -12.15 6.03 5.96
C SER A 45 -13.45 5.93 6.75
N ILE A 46 -14.17 7.04 6.94
CA ILE A 46 -15.41 7.06 7.73
C ILE A 46 -16.48 6.11 7.16
N VAL A 47 -16.45 5.87 5.85
CA VAL A 47 -17.34 4.91 5.18
C VAL A 47 -17.08 3.48 5.71
N ALA A 48 -15.87 3.16 6.15
CA ALA A 48 -15.52 1.86 6.70
C ALA A 48 -16.14 1.60 8.07
N LEU A 49 -16.54 2.64 8.82
CA LEU A 49 -17.26 2.50 10.09
C LEU A 49 -18.61 1.81 9.92
N ARG A 50 -19.18 1.87 8.71
CA ARG A 50 -20.48 1.29 8.37
C ARG A 50 -20.34 0.00 7.55
N TYR A 51 -19.12 -0.49 7.34
CA TYR A 51 -18.86 -1.75 6.64
C TYR A 51 -19.49 -2.91 7.42
N ILE A 52 -20.00 -3.94 6.74
CA ILE A 52 -20.45 -5.24 7.28
C ILE A 52 -19.66 -6.33 6.55
N PRO A 53 -18.73 -7.04 7.22
CA PRO A 53 -17.92 -8.03 6.55
C PRO A 53 -18.78 -9.22 6.14
N HIS A 54 -18.57 -9.70 4.92
CA HIS A 54 -19.08 -10.99 4.53
C HIS A 54 -18.48 -12.08 5.44
N PRO A 55 -19.18 -13.18 5.78
CA PRO A 55 -18.64 -14.20 6.69
C PRO A 55 -17.32 -14.84 6.24
N LEU A 56 -17.04 -14.80 4.93
CA LEU A 56 -15.82 -15.31 4.31
C LEU A 56 -14.71 -14.24 4.13
N ASP A 57 -15.02 -12.96 4.39
CA ASP A 57 -14.06 -11.86 4.28
C ASP A 57 -13.05 -11.90 5.45
N ASP A 58 -11.81 -11.46 5.20
CA ASP A 58 -10.76 -11.31 6.22
C ASP A 58 -11.22 -10.46 7.42
N GLY A 59 -12.01 -9.43 7.16
CA GLY A 59 -12.62 -8.59 8.19
C GLY A 59 -13.43 -9.37 9.22
N ALA A 60 -14.19 -10.40 8.81
CA ALA A 60 -14.98 -11.21 9.73
C ALA A 60 -14.09 -12.07 10.65
N TYR A 61 -12.96 -12.57 10.14
CA TYR A 61 -12.01 -13.34 10.94
C TYR A 61 -11.25 -12.46 11.93
N HIS A 62 -10.85 -11.25 11.52
CA HIS A 62 -10.24 -10.27 12.41
C HIS A 62 -11.18 -9.88 13.53
N PHE A 63 -12.45 -9.68 13.19
CA PHE A 63 -13.45 -9.34 14.17
C PHE A 63 -13.68 -10.44 15.22
N ARG A 64 -13.96 -11.67 14.79
CA ARG A 64 -14.14 -12.80 15.73
C ARG A 64 -12.94 -12.95 16.64
N ALA A 65 -11.75 -12.73 16.10
CA ALA A 65 -10.54 -12.78 16.89
C ALA A 65 -10.48 -11.65 17.92
N THR A 66 -10.83 -10.42 17.56
CA THR A 66 -10.95 -9.29 18.49
C THR A 66 -11.92 -9.57 19.63
N THR A 67 -13.05 -10.22 19.38
CA THR A 67 -13.99 -10.64 20.43
C THR A 67 -13.36 -11.64 21.39
N VAL A 68 -12.57 -12.60 20.91
CA VAL A 68 -11.85 -13.53 21.80
C VAL A 68 -10.82 -12.78 22.67
N LEU A 69 -10.25 -11.68 22.19
CA LEU A 69 -9.29 -10.89 22.96
C LEU A 69 -9.92 -10.14 24.14
N THR A 70 -11.25 -9.98 24.21
CA THR A 70 -11.91 -9.32 25.36
C THR A 70 -11.71 -10.10 26.65
N ASN A 71 -11.42 -11.41 26.56
CA ASN A 71 -11.12 -12.27 27.70
C ASN A 71 -9.76 -11.98 28.35
N PHE A 72 -8.95 -11.09 27.76
CA PHE A 72 -7.68 -10.67 28.32
C PHE A 72 -7.77 -9.26 28.90
N ASP A 73 -7.60 -9.16 30.22
CA ASP A 73 -7.54 -7.89 30.95
C ASP A 73 -6.22 -7.15 30.71
N ASN A 74 -5.16 -7.90 30.36
CA ASN A 74 -3.81 -7.38 30.16
C ASN A 74 -3.20 -7.88 28.84
N ILE A 75 -2.60 -6.96 28.08
CA ILE A 75 -1.91 -7.23 26.82
C ILE A 75 -0.69 -8.14 27.00
N VAL A 76 0.00 -8.05 28.14
CA VAL A 76 1.15 -8.90 28.48
C VAL A 76 0.69 -10.35 28.66
N TYR A 77 -0.40 -10.58 29.40
CA TYR A 77 -0.97 -11.93 29.55
C TYR A 77 -1.47 -12.50 28.23
N MET A 78 -2.06 -11.65 27.37
CA MET A 78 -2.44 -12.06 26.02
C MET A 78 -1.22 -12.54 25.21
N PHE A 79 -0.11 -11.81 25.21
CA PHE A 79 1.10 -12.25 24.49
C PHE A 79 1.80 -13.46 25.14
N GLN A 80 1.77 -13.58 26.46
CA GLN A 80 2.23 -14.79 27.14
C GLN A 80 1.39 -16.00 26.72
N ALA A 81 0.05 -15.87 26.66
CA ALA A 81 -0.83 -16.92 26.19
C ALA A 81 -0.49 -17.36 24.77
N PHE A 82 -0.28 -16.41 23.84
CA PHE A 82 0.19 -16.70 22.48
C PHE A 82 1.53 -17.43 22.48
N ALA A 83 2.50 -17.00 23.31
CA ALA A 83 3.80 -17.66 23.43
C ALA A 83 3.69 -19.10 23.97
N SER A 84 2.72 -19.38 24.83
CA SER A 84 2.39 -20.72 25.32
C SER A 84 1.52 -21.55 24.37
N GLY A 85 1.28 -21.07 23.14
CA GLY A 85 0.61 -21.85 22.09
C GLY A 85 -0.89 -21.57 21.91
N PHE A 86 -1.44 -20.57 22.60
CA PHE A 86 -2.81 -20.10 22.36
C PHE A 86 -2.97 -19.64 20.90
N ARG A 87 -4.09 -19.97 20.26
CA ARG A 87 -4.39 -19.59 18.89
C ARG A 87 -5.82 -19.08 18.77
N VAL A 88 -6.01 -18.06 17.94
CA VAL A 88 -7.32 -17.45 17.72
C VAL A 88 -7.69 -17.53 16.25
N GLY A 89 -8.70 -18.36 15.95
CA GLY A 89 -9.22 -18.53 14.60
C GLY A 89 -8.17 -19.03 13.60
N ARG A 90 -8.24 -18.52 12.36
CA ARG A 90 -7.41 -18.99 11.23
C ARG A 90 -6.00 -18.42 11.21
N TYR A 91 -5.76 -17.29 11.87
CA TYR A 91 -4.55 -16.51 11.73
C TYR A 91 -3.64 -16.61 12.95
N ASP A 92 -2.33 -16.65 12.71
CA ASP A 92 -1.32 -16.60 13.75
C ASP A 92 -1.09 -15.16 14.23
N TYR A 93 -1.98 -14.69 15.11
CA TYR A 93 -1.91 -13.35 15.69
C TYR A 93 -0.74 -13.17 16.67
N GLY A 94 -0.22 -14.26 17.25
CA GLY A 94 0.99 -14.21 18.09
C GLY A 94 2.21 -13.72 17.30
N SER A 95 2.30 -14.07 16.02
CA SER A 95 3.39 -13.67 15.12
C SER A 95 3.32 -12.25 14.56
N VAL A 96 2.23 -11.50 14.80
CA VAL A 96 2.01 -10.13 14.27
C VAL A 96 1.66 -9.15 15.38
N PRO A 97 2.59 -8.87 16.31
CA PRO A 97 2.30 -8.20 17.57
C PRO A 97 1.76 -6.77 17.42
N VAL A 98 2.12 -6.05 16.36
CA VAL A 98 1.60 -4.69 16.14
C VAL A 98 0.12 -4.72 15.77
N TYR A 99 -0.28 -5.61 14.86
CA TYR A 99 -1.70 -5.72 14.49
C TYR A 99 -2.53 -6.31 15.63
N THR A 100 -1.99 -7.28 16.36
CA THR A 100 -2.66 -7.87 17.53
C THR A 100 -2.83 -6.85 18.65
N SER A 101 -1.85 -5.98 18.88
CA SER A 101 -1.98 -4.87 19.81
C SER A 101 -3.06 -3.88 19.36
N LEU A 102 -3.16 -3.61 18.06
CA LEU A 102 -4.23 -2.77 17.51
C LEU A 102 -5.62 -3.38 17.74
N MET A 103 -5.78 -4.69 17.50
CA MET A 103 -7.01 -5.41 17.81
C MET A 103 -7.35 -5.34 19.30
N TYR A 104 -6.34 -5.51 20.17
CA TYR A 104 -6.51 -5.40 21.60
C TYR A 104 -7.00 -4.00 22.02
N LEU A 105 -6.49 -2.92 21.42
CA LEU A 105 -6.93 -1.55 21.72
C LEU A 105 -8.40 -1.30 21.38
N VAL A 106 -8.91 -1.92 20.31
CA VAL A 106 -10.31 -1.74 19.88
C VAL A 106 -11.27 -2.79 20.43
N ARG A 107 -10.80 -3.76 21.23
CA ARG A 107 -11.62 -4.92 21.62
C ARG A 107 -12.86 -4.57 22.45
N ASN A 108 -12.74 -3.61 23.37
CA ASN A 108 -13.82 -3.22 24.28
C ASN A 108 -14.83 -2.27 23.64
N THR A 109 -14.63 -1.89 22.37
CA THR A 109 -15.64 -1.08 21.68
C THR A 109 -16.79 -1.94 21.18
N HIS A 110 -16.62 -3.26 21.07
CA HIS A 110 -17.58 -4.18 20.44
C HIS A 110 -17.97 -3.81 18.99
N HIS A 111 -17.24 -2.88 18.38
CA HIS A 111 -17.49 -2.35 17.05
C HIS A 111 -16.39 -2.77 16.10
N TYR A 112 -16.70 -3.76 15.25
CA TYR A 112 -15.73 -4.40 14.37
C TYR A 112 -15.19 -3.47 13.28
N SER A 113 -16.00 -2.50 12.87
CA SER A 113 -15.72 -1.60 11.78
C SER A 113 -14.66 -0.55 12.13
N LEU A 114 -14.36 -0.36 13.42
CA LEU A 114 -13.32 0.56 13.88
C LEU A 114 -11.93 0.13 13.41
N LEU A 115 -11.66 -1.18 13.38
CA LEU A 115 -10.39 -1.71 12.86
C LEU A 115 -10.25 -1.46 11.35
N SER A 116 -11.35 -1.61 10.61
CA SER A 116 -11.42 -1.29 9.18
C SER A 116 -11.22 0.21 8.91
N PHE A 117 -11.80 1.07 9.75
CA PHE A 117 -11.59 2.52 9.71
C PHE A 117 -10.12 2.89 9.91
N ILE A 118 -9.46 2.36 10.95
CA ILE A 118 -8.03 2.61 11.21
C ILE A 118 -7.17 2.11 10.05
N SER A 119 -7.47 0.91 9.53
CA SER A 119 -6.77 0.34 8.36
C SER A 119 -6.89 1.25 7.13
N ALA A 120 -8.09 1.69 6.80
CA ALA A 120 -8.34 2.61 5.69
C ALA A 120 -7.56 3.92 5.87
N PHE A 121 -7.62 4.51 7.07
CA PHE A 121 -6.96 5.77 7.35
C PHE A 121 -5.43 5.64 7.18
N VAL A 122 -4.81 4.66 7.84
CA VAL A 122 -3.36 4.44 7.77
C VAL A 122 -2.93 4.16 6.33
N THR A 123 -3.70 3.35 5.60
CA THR A 123 -3.40 3.00 4.20
C THR A 123 -3.41 4.22 3.29
N TYR A 124 -4.55 4.92 3.22
CA TYR A 124 -4.70 6.08 2.33
C TYR A 124 -3.81 7.24 2.74
N PHE A 125 -3.62 7.49 4.04
CA PHE A 125 -2.73 8.53 4.52
C PHE A 125 -1.27 8.24 4.14
N SER A 126 -0.81 7.01 4.34
CA SER A 126 0.58 6.64 4.02
C SER A 126 0.90 6.81 2.54
N PHE A 127 0.02 6.35 1.65
CA PHE A 127 0.18 6.55 0.21
C PHE A 127 0.04 8.01 -0.21
N GLY A 128 -1.00 8.70 0.29
CA GLY A 128 -1.25 10.10 -0.02
C GLY A 128 -0.13 11.02 0.45
N TYR A 129 0.42 10.78 1.64
CA TYR A 129 1.48 11.59 2.22
C TYR A 129 2.73 11.61 1.34
N VAL A 130 3.11 10.47 0.76
CA VAL A 130 4.23 10.38 -0.19
C VAL A 130 4.02 11.34 -1.37
N VAL A 131 2.82 11.39 -1.94
CA VAL A 131 2.50 12.30 -3.05
C VAL A 131 2.49 13.75 -2.58
N VAL A 132 1.81 14.05 -1.47
CA VAL A 132 1.70 15.42 -0.93
C VAL A 132 3.07 16.01 -0.63
N ASP A 133 3.92 15.25 0.07
CA ASP A 133 5.25 15.69 0.44
C ASP A 133 6.17 15.82 -0.79
N LEU A 134 6.07 14.91 -1.76
CA LEU A 134 6.79 15.02 -3.03
C LEU A 134 6.41 16.30 -3.78
N PHE A 135 5.12 16.60 -3.91
CA PHE A 135 4.65 17.80 -4.61
C PHE A 135 4.94 19.10 -3.84
N LYS A 136 4.99 19.08 -2.50
CA LYS A 136 5.53 20.20 -1.72
C LYS A 136 6.99 20.50 -2.07
N SER A 137 7.78 19.45 -2.31
CA SER A 137 9.18 19.60 -2.71
C SER A 137 9.34 20.20 -4.13
N TYR A 138 8.32 20.09 -4.98
CA TYR A 138 8.30 20.67 -6.32
C TYR A 138 7.61 22.04 -6.31
N LYS A 139 8.41 23.11 -6.38
CA LYS A 139 7.88 24.49 -6.33
C LYS A 139 6.97 24.85 -7.52
N ILE A 140 7.15 24.24 -8.70
CA ILE A 140 6.46 24.62 -9.96
C ILE A 140 5.88 23.37 -10.65
N SER A 141 4.85 22.78 -10.05
CA SER A 141 4.07 21.69 -10.65
C SER A 141 2.63 22.13 -10.87
N SER A 142 2.03 21.77 -12.01
CA SER A 142 0.62 22.03 -12.27
C SER A 142 -0.27 21.40 -11.19
N LYS A 143 -1.26 22.16 -10.71
CA LYS A 143 -2.28 21.68 -9.76
C LYS A 143 -3.05 20.48 -10.31
N LEU A 144 -3.33 20.47 -11.62
CA LEU A 144 -4.02 19.35 -12.27
C LEU A 144 -3.18 18.07 -12.23
N THR A 145 -1.89 18.17 -12.54
CA THR A 145 -0.98 17.02 -12.47
C THR A 145 -0.86 16.47 -11.05
N TYR A 146 -0.80 17.36 -10.06
CA TYR A 146 -0.79 16.98 -8.65
C TYR A 146 -2.08 16.22 -8.28
N ALA A 147 -3.24 16.80 -8.58
CA ALA A 147 -4.53 16.14 -8.33
C ALA A 147 -4.61 14.77 -9.00
N LEU A 148 -4.21 14.67 -10.27
CA LEU A 148 -4.26 13.44 -11.04
C LEU A 148 -3.37 12.35 -10.44
N VAL A 149 -2.11 12.68 -10.09
CA VAL A 149 -1.20 11.71 -9.46
C VAL A 149 -1.72 11.26 -8.10
N LEU A 150 -2.19 12.21 -7.27
CA LEU A 150 -2.76 11.91 -5.95
C LEU A 150 -3.96 10.96 -6.06
N ILE A 151 -4.95 11.31 -6.88
CA ILE A 151 -6.15 10.51 -7.08
C ILE A 151 -5.78 9.13 -7.65
N THR A 152 -4.87 9.07 -8.63
CA THR A 152 -4.43 7.80 -9.22
C THR A 152 -3.79 6.89 -8.16
N VAL A 153 -2.88 7.40 -7.34
CA VAL A 153 -2.23 6.64 -6.27
C VAL A 153 -3.23 6.12 -5.25
N LEU A 154 -4.23 6.93 -4.87
CA LEU A 154 -5.28 6.49 -3.94
C LEU A 154 -6.19 5.43 -4.58
N LEU A 155 -6.60 5.62 -5.84
CA LEU A 155 -7.46 4.68 -6.57
C LEU A 155 -6.80 3.32 -6.85
N LEU A 156 -5.48 3.25 -6.93
CA LEU A 156 -4.78 1.98 -7.12
C LEU A 156 -4.91 1.04 -5.91
N ASN A 157 -5.34 1.55 -4.75
CA ASN A 157 -5.72 0.74 -3.61
C ASN A 157 -7.22 0.44 -3.63
N ASN A 158 -7.56 -0.84 -3.73
CA ASN A 158 -8.95 -1.24 -3.64
C ASN A 158 -9.47 -1.05 -2.21
N TYR A 159 -10.57 -0.30 -2.10
CA TYR A 159 -11.16 0.05 -0.83
C TYR A 159 -11.65 -1.16 -0.04
N ARG A 160 -12.35 -2.12 -0.68
CA ARG A 160 -12.80 -3.35 -0.02
C ARG A 160 -11.64 -4.20 0.51
N TYR A 161 -10.56 -4.31 -0.26
CA TYR A 161 -9.34 -4.98 0.19
C TYR A 161 -8.70 -4.24 1.38
N THR A 162 -8.79 -2.91 1.41
CA THR A 162 -8.25 -2.11 2.51
C THR A 162 -9.09 -2.23 3.78
N THR A 163 -10.42 -2.31 3.66
CA THR A 163 -11.35 -2.47 4.79
C THR A 163 -11.41 -3.91 5.32
N SER A 164 -11.19 -4.91 4.46
CA SER A 164 -11.25 -6.33 4.83
C SER A 164 -9.88 -6.97 5.03
N GLY A 165 -8.99 -6.90 4.01
CA GLY A 165 -7.62 -7.41 4.02
C GLY A 165 -6.64 -6.50 4.78
N MET A 166 -7.09 -5.96 5.90
CA MET A 166 -6.53 -4.81 6.63
C MET A 166 -5.02 -4.91 6.86
N ARG A 167 -4.56 -6.05 7.37
CA ARG A 167 -3.13 -6.26 7.71
C ARG A 167 -2.21 -6.00 6.53
N PHE A 168 -2.54 -6.56 5.37
CA PHE A 168 -1.65 -6.52 4.22
C PHE A 168 -1.59 -5.11 3.61
N CYS A 169 -2.73 -4.45 3.42
CA CYS A 169 -2.80 -3.09 2.89
C CYS A 169 -2.08 -2.09 3.81
N MET A 170 -2.30 -2.17 5.12
CA MET A 170 -1.64 -1.33 6.12
C MET A 170 -0.12 -1.55 6.13
N ALA A 171 0.34 -2.81 6.11
CA ALA A 171 1.77 -3.11 6.09
C ALA A 171 2.44 -2.58 4.82
N ILE A 172 1.82 -2.79 3.64
CA ILE A 172 2.38 -2.33 2.36
C ILE A 172 2.44 -0.80 2.28
N SER A 173 1.39 -0.10 2.70
CA SER A 173 1.36 1.36 2.65
C SER A 173 2.45 1.97 3.53
N LEU A 174 2.68 1.38 4.71
CA LEU A 174 3.76 1.76 5.62
C LEU A 174 5.14 1.45 5.04
N VAL A 175 5.32 0.29 4.39
CA VAL A 175 6.57 -0.02 3.67
C VAL A 175 6.88 1.05 2.63
N MET A 176 5.89 1.45 1.82
CA MET A 176 6.08 2.51 0.84
C MET A 176 6.45 3.85 1.49
N LEU A 177 5.74 4.23 2.56
CA LEU A 177 6.01 5.47 3.29
C LEU A 177 7.43 5.48 3.87
N ILE A 178 7.85 4.40 4.53
CA ILE A 178 9.20 4.28 5.11
C ILE A 178 10.25 4.30 4.00
N MET A 179 10.06 3.54 2.91
CA MET A 179 10.96 3.55 1.75
C MET A 179 11.10 4.96 1.16
N TYR A 180 10.01 5.71 1.08
CA TYR A 180 10.03 7.08 0.60
C TYR A 180 10.78 8.02 1.56
N LEU A 181 10.46 7.99 2.86
CA LEU A 181 11.12 8.84 3.85
C LEU A 181 12.62 8.56 3.94
N GLU A 182 13.02 7.30 3.81
CA GLU A 182 14.43 6.91 3.81
C GLU A 182 15.15 7.31 2.51
N SER A 183 14.44 7.34 1.38
CA SER A 183 14.99 7.80 0.10
C SER A 183 15.52 9.23 0.18
N LYS A 184 14.91 10.10 1.00
CA LYS A 184 15.38 11.48 1.28
C LYS A 184 16.79 11.53 1.84
N ASN A 185 17.23 10.46 2.49
CA ASN A 185 18.58 10.28 3.02
C ASN A 185 19.40 9.35 2.12
N ASN A 186 19.05 9.18 0.84
CA ASN A 186 19.72 8.30 -0.11
C ASN A 186 19.96 6.87 0.42
N TYR A 187 19.05 6.38 1.28
CA TYR A 187 19.16 5.07 1.90
C TYR A 187 20.45 4.85 2.69
N THR A 188 21.03 5.91 3.27
CA THR A 188 22.33 5.89 3.97
C THR A 188 22.23 5.67 5.47
N ARG A 189 21.07 5.93 6.10
CA ARG A 189 20.91 5.93 7.56
C ARG A 189 20.46 4.55 8.06
N PRO A 190 21.34 3.71 8.63
CA PRO A 190 21.00 2.33 9.01
C PRO A 190 19.95 2.26 10.12
N TRP A 191 19.89 3.23 11.05
CA TRP A 191 18.89 3.24 12.11
C TRP A 191 17.46 3.33 11.58
N MET A 192 17.25 3.88 10.37
CA MET A 192 15.94 3.91 9.73
C MET A 192 15.41 2.51 9.39
N MET A 193 16.28 1.48 9.37
CA MET A 193 15.87 0.09 9.19
C MET A 193 14.95 -0.40 10.32
N ILE A 194 15.07 0.17 11.52
CA ILE A 194 14.22 -0.19 12.68
C ILE A 194 12.75 0.04 12.36
N TRP A 195 12.41 1.07 11.57
CA TRP A 195 11.02 1.36 11.20
C TRP A 195 10.34 0.24 10.41
N TYR A 196 11.10 -0.58 9.67
CA TYR A 196 10.54 -1.71 8.92
C TYR A 196 10.06 -2.86 9.82
N SER A 197 10.43 -2.87 11.10
CA SER A 197 9.85 -3.80 12.08
C SER A 197 8.34 -3.61 12.23
N ILE A 198 7.85 -2.37 12.11
CA ILE A 198 6.42 -2.05 12.26
C ILE A 198 5.57 -2.79 11.21
N PRO A 199 5.77 -2.60 9.89
CA PRO A 199 4.98 -3.30 8.89
C PRO A 199 5.21 -4.82 8.90
N LEU A 200 6.41 -5.30 9.25
CA LEU A 200 6.66 -6.74 9.42
C LEU A 200 5.81 -7.35 10.55
N CYS A 201 5.70 -6.64 11.67
CA CYS A 201 4.87 -7.02 12.81
C CYS A 201 3.37 -6.79 12.58
N ILE A 202 2.96 -6.21 11.44
CA ILE A 202 1.56 -6.15 11.00
C ILE A 202 1.27 -7.31 10.04
N HIS A 203 2.15 -7.55 9.07
CA HIS A 203 1.98 -8.63 8.10
C HIS A 203 3.33 -9.14 7.56
N SER A 204 3.69 -10.37 7.92
CA SER A 204 4.97 -11.01 7.53
C SER A 204 5.25 -11.07 6.02
N ALA A 205 4.21 -11.11 5.17
CA ALA A 205 4.44 -11.17 3.73
C ALA A 205 5.15 -9.94 3.14
N VAL A 206 5.30 -8.81 3.84
CA VAL A 206 6.10 -7.70 3.28
C VAL A 206 7.62 -7.93 3.32
N ILE A 207 8.06 -9.08 3.86
CA ILE A 207 9.47 -9.35 4.14
C ILE A 207 10.39 -9.32 2.93
N TYR A 208 9.93 -9.71 1.74
CA TYR A 208 10.78 -9.67 0.55
C TYR A 208 11.10 -8.23 0.10
N PHE A 209 10.20 -7.27 0.33
CA PHE A 209 10.49 -5.85 0.08
C PHE A 209 11.50 -5.31 1.10
N VAL A 210 11.37 -5.71 2.36
CA VAL A 210 12.33 -5.33 3.41
C VAL A 210 13.70 -5.96 3.16
N ALA A 211 13.74 -7.23 2.76
CA ALA A 211 14.97 -7.93 2.40
C ALA A 211 15.68 -7.25 1.21
N LEU A 212 14.93 -6.90 0.15
CA LEU A 212 15.49 -6.13 -0.96
C LEU A 212 16.07 -4.79 -0.50
N ARG A 213 15.38 -4.09 0.42
CA ARG A 213 15.91 -2.87 1.03
C ARG A 213 17.21 -3.11 1.80
N LEU A 214 17.32 -4.19 2.58
CA LEU A 214 18.55 -4.53 3.31
C LEU A 214 19.75 -4.72 2.38
N VAL A 215 19.55 -5.38 1.23
CA VAL A 215 20.63 -5.57 0.25
C VAL A 215 20.85 -4.36 -0.66
N PHE A 216 19.95 -3.37 -0.65
CA PHE A 216 20.01 -2.20 -1.53
C PHE A 216 21.29 -1.37 -1.37
N PHE A 217 21.96 -1.42 -0.20
CA PHE A 217 23.28 -0.79 -0.02
C PHE A 217 24.29 -1.24 -1.09
N TYR A 218 24.25 -2.52 -1.47
CA TYR A 218 25.10 -3.09 -2.52
C TYR A 218 24.61 -2.76 -3.94
N PHE A 219 23.38 -2.27 -4.09
CA PHE A 219 22.72 -2.02 -5.37
C PHE A 219 22.62 -0.55 -5.79
N LYS A 220 23.27 0.37 -5.05
CA LYS A 220 23.28 1.82 -5.37
C LYS A 220 23.68 2.14 -6.82
N LYS A 221 24.63 1.38 -7.38
CA LYS A 221 24.99 1.41 -8.80
C LYS A 221 24.25 0.30 -9.54
N VAL A 222 23.38 0.70 -10.48
CA VAL A 222 22.62 -0.22 -11.34
C VAL A 222 23.53 -0.83 -12.41
N THR A 223 23.62 -2.16 -12.43
CA THR A 223 24.37 -2.96 -13.40
C THR A 223 23.50 -4.13 -13.87
N VAL A 224 23.77 -4.65 -15.07
CA VAL A 224 23.00 -5.78 -15.63
C VAL A 224 23.02 -6.99 -14.69
N SER A 225 24.18 -7.33 -14.13
CA SER A 225 24.33 -8.45 -13.17
C SER A 225 23.41 -8.31 -11.95
N LYS A 226 23.37 -7.13 -11.32
CA LYS A 226 22.49 -6.85 -10.17
C LYS A 226 21.02 -6.88 -10.58
N SER A 227 20.69 -6.36 -11.76
CA SER A 227 19.33 -6.40 -12.29
C SER A 227 18.86 -7.84 -12.52
N VAL A 228 19.70 -8.69 -13.12
CA VAL A 228 19.40 -10.12 -13.32
C VAL A 228 19.27 -10.84 -11.98
N LEU A 229 20.17 -10.57 -11.03
CA LEU A 229 20.09 -11.16 -9.68
C LEU A 229 18.76 -10.82 -8.98
N VAL A 230 18.31 -9.57 -9.06
CA VAL A 230 17.05 -9.15 -8.45
C VAL A 230 15.84 -9.72 -9.19
N LEU A 231 15.88 -9.78 -10.53
CA LEU A 231 14.84 -10.40 -11.35
C LEU A 231 14.69 -11.90 -11.02
N LEU A 232 15.79 -12.61 -10.83
CA LEU A 232 15.82 -14.01 -10.44
C LEU A 232 15.61 -14.23 -8.94
N GLY A 233 15.49 -13.15 -8.14
CA GLY A 233 15.43 -13.23 -6.69
C GLY A 233 14.28 -14.12 -6.18
N PHE A 234 13.07 -13.98 -6.73
CA PHE A 234 11.95 -14.84 -6.36
C PHE A 234 12.17 -16.31 -6.76
N PRO A 235 12.48 -16.64 -8.03
CA PRO A 235 12.83 -18.01 -8.42
C PRO A 235 13.93 -18.64 -7.56
N ILE A 236 14.99 -17.89 -7.25
CA ILE A 236 16.09 -18.34 -6.39
C ILE A 236 15.59 -18.63 -4.97
N LEU A 237 14.79 -17.74 -4.38
CA LEU A 237 14.26 -17.92 -3.03
C LEU A 237 13.36 -19.16 -2.94
N LEU A 238 12.55 -19.41 -3.96
CA LEU A 238 11.65 -20.57 -3.99
C LEU A 238 12.40 -21.90 -4.03
N GLU A 239 13.55 -21.95 -4.69
CA GLU A 239 14.39 -23.14 -4.75
C GLU A 239 15.28 -23.29 -3.51
N LEU A 240 15.81 -22.18 -2.99
CA LEU A 240 16.81 -22.18 -1.92
C LEU A 240 16.17 -22.37 -0.54
N VAL A 241 15.03 -21.72 -0.27
CA VAL A 241 14.41 -21.72 1.07
C VAL A 241 13.97 -23.13 1.51
N PRO A 242 13.34 -23.97 0.67
CA PRO A 242 13.04 -25.36 1.03
C PRO A 242 14.29 -26.16 1.39
N LYS A 243 15.37 -26.05 0.62
CA LYS A 243 16.64 -26.75 0.89
C LYS A 243 17.26 -26.30 2.20
N LEU A 244 17.29 -24.98 2.46
CA LEU A 244 17.77 -24.44 3.73
C LEU A 244 16.89 -24.84 4.92
N SER A 245 15.58 -24.92 4.73
CA SER A 245 14.64 -25.37 5.75
C SER A 245 14.90 -26.83 6.17
N VAL A 246 15.12 -27.72 5.20
CA VAL A 246 15.49 -29.12 5.44
C VAL A 246 16.85 -29.22 6.13
N TRP A 247 17.84 -28.46 5.67
CA TRP A 247 19.20 -28.51 6.20
C TRP A 247 19.29 -27.99 7.65
N THR A 248 18.61 -26.88 7.95
CA THR A 248 18.72 -26.22 9.27
C THR A 248 17.71 -26.70 10.30
N GLY A 249 16.59 -27.30 9.87
CA GLY A 249 15.51 -27.71 10.77
C GLY A 249 14.77 -26.53 11.45
N ILE A 250 14.99 -25.29 11.03
CA ILE A 250 14.41 -24.11 11.68
C ILE A 250 12.91 -24.03 11.36
N GLY A 251 12.05 -24.12 12.38
CA GLY A 251 10.59 -24.10 12.22
C GLY A 251 10.02 -22.83 11.56
N PHE A 252 10.73 -21.70 11.66
CA PHE A 252 10.36 -20.48 10.94
C PHE A 252 10.49 -20.64 9.41
N LEU A 253 11.58 -21.28 8.94
CA LEU A 253 11.78 -21.54 7.51
C LEU A 253 10.72 -22.52 7.00
N GLN A 254 10.36 -23.54 7.78
CA GLN A 254 9.29 -24.48 7.43
C GLN A 254 7.94 -23.75 7.25
N THR A 255 7.66 -22.76 8.09
CA THR A 255 6.45 -21.91 7.94
C THR A 255 6.49 -21.08 6.65
N PHE A 256 7.67 -20.62 6.24
CA PHE A 256 7.85 -19.88 4.99
C PHE A 256 7.71 -20.78 3.76
N VAL A 257 8.27 -22.00 3.81
CA VAL A 257 8.12 -23.03 2.75
C VAL A 257 6.64 -23.37 2.53
N ARG A 258 5.90 -23.65 3.60
CA ARG A 258 4.46 -23.91 3.50
C ARG A 258 3.68 -22.75 2.87
N LYS A 259 4.03 -21.50 3.20
CA LYS A 259 3.42 -20.32 2.57
C LYS A 259 3.79 -20.20 1.10
N ILE A 260 5.05 -20.46 0.75
CA ILE A 260 5.51 -20.53 -0.64
C ILE A 260 4.67 -21.53 -1.42
N GLU A 261 4.54 -22.77 -0.93
CA GLU A 261 3.80 -23.83 -1.61
C GLU A 261 2.35 -23.41 -1.85
N ILE A 262 1.65 -22.96 -0.79
CA ILE A 262 0.26 -22.50 -0.87
C ILE A 262 0.08 -21.32 -1.85
N TYR A 263 1.01 -20.38 -1.88
CA TYR A 263 0.90 -19.19 -2.73
C TYR A 263 1.49 -19.37 -4.14
N SER A 264 2.23 -20.45 -4.35
CA SER A 264 2.73 -20.87 -5.68
C SER A 264 1.72 -21.73 -6.43
N ASP A 265 0.81 -22.41 -5.71
CA ASP A 265 -0.27 -23.17 -6.34
C ASP A 265 -1.30 -22.23 -7.00
N ASN A 266 -1.30 -22.24 -8.32
CA ASN A 266 -2.22 -21.46 -9.13
C ASN A 266 -3.60 -22.15 -9.28
N ALA A 267 -3.73 -23.45 -8.96
CA ALA A 267 -4.96 -24.22 -9.19
C ALA A 267 -6.07 -23.83 -8.22
N THR A 268 -5.78 -23.77 -6.92
CA THR A 268 -6.74 -23.29 -5.89
C THR A 268 -7.16 -21.84 -6.09
N TYR A 269 -6.33 -21.03 -6.78
CA TYR A 269 -6.61 -19.62 -7.05
C TYR A 269 -7.25 -19.36 -8.42
N ALA A 270 -7.21 -20.31 -9.35
CA ALA A 270 -7.83 -20.17 -10.67
C ALA A 270 -9.35 -19.91 -10.57
N GLU A 271 -10.01 -20.52 -9.58
CA GLU A 271 -11.43 -20.31 -9.29
C GLU A 271 -11.74 -18.91 -8.71
N LEU A 272 -10.75 -18.25 -8.08
CA LEU A 272 -10.87 -16.90 -7.52
C LEU A 272 -10.61 -15.80 -8.56
N PHE A 273 -10.06 -16.13 -9.72
CA PHE A 273 -9.78 -15.17 -10.80
C PHE A 273 -11.06 -14.81 -11.57
N ASN A 274 -11.80 -13.85 -11.03
CA ASN A 274 -12.77 -13.11 -11.86
C ASN A 274 -12.02 -12.30 -12.95
N LYS A 275 -12.73 -11.94 -14.02
CA LYS A 275 -12.19 -11.18 -15.17
C LYS A 275 -11.41 -9.92 -14.77
N THR A 276 -11.78 -9.27 -13.65
CA THR A 276 -11.15 -8.03 -13.16
C THR A 276 -9.77 -8.29 -12.57
N LEU A 277 -9.60 -9.35 -11.77
CA LEU A 277 -8.33 -9.71 -11.15
C LEU A 277 -7.31 -10.14 -12.21
N THR A 278 -7.73 -10.95 -13.18
CA THR A 278 -6.88 -11.38 -14.31
C THR A 278 -6.41 -10.19 -15.15
N LEU A 279 -7.32 -9.24 -15.44
CA LEU A 279 -6.96 -8.03 -16.17
C LEU A 279 -5.94 -7.17 -15.41
N ARG A 280 -6.10 -7.03 -14.09
CA ARG A 280 -5.13 -6.31 -13.24
C ARG A 280 -3.72 -6.91 -13.34
N LEU A 281 -3.61 -8.23 -13.36
CA LEU A 281 -2.32 -8.91 -13.50
C LEU A 281 -1.63 -8.59 -14.83
N TYR A 282 -2.36 -8.70 -15.95
CA TYR A 282 -1.79 -8.37 -17.27
C TYR A 282 -1.43 -6.89 -17.40
N ILE A 283 -2.31 -6.00 -16.91
CA ILE A 283 -2.02 -4.56 -16.90
C ILE A 283 -0.79 -4.27 -16.03
N GLY A 284 -0.62 -4.95 -14.90
CA GLY A 284 0.57 -4.81 -14.06
C GLY A 284 1.86 -5.10 -14.85
N VAL A 285 1.88 -6.13 -15.70
CA VAL A 285 3.05 -6.45 -16.54
C VAL A 285 3.30 -5.33 -17.55
N VAL A 286 2.25 -4.84 -18.20
CA VAL A 286 2.34 -3.72 -19.15
C VAL A 286 2.91 -2.47 -18.47
N LEU A 287 2.40 -2.09 -17.30
CA LEU A 287 2.88 -0.94 -16.53
C LEU A 287 4.34 -1.10 -16.09
N MET A 288 4.73 -2.30 -15.65
CA MET A 288 6.14 -2.59 -15.32
C MET A 288 7.06 -2.41 -16.53
N ILE A 289 6.68 -2.94 -17.70
CA ILE A 289 7.46 -2.81 -18.94
C ILE A 289 7.57 -1.34 -19.37
N LEU A 290 6.46 -0.60 -19.38
CA LEU A 290 6.44 0.83 -19.74
C LEU A 290 7.37 1.64 -18.83
N PHE A 291 7.35 1.38 -17.52
CA PHE A 291 8.24 2.03 -16.57
C PHE A 291 9.71 1.66 -16.79
N LEU A 292 10.01 0.37 -17.06
CA LEU A 292 11.38 -0.04 -17.36
C LEU A 292 11.92 0.64 -18.61
N ILE A 293 11.13 0.72 -19.69
CA ILE A 293 11.49 1.48 -20.91
C ILE A 293 11.78 2.94 -20.56
N GLN A 294 10.88 3.59 -19.80
CA GLN A 294 11.04 4.97 -19.36
C GLN A 294 12.33 5.18 -18.54
N TYR A 295 12.64 4.25 -17.64
CA TYR A 295 13.84 4.27 -16.81
C TYR A 295 15.11 4.12 -17.67
N PHE A 296 15.12 3.18 -18.62
CA PHE A 296 16.29 2.93 -19.47
C PHE A 296 16.59 4.09 -20.42
N ILE A 297 15.56 4.71 -21.02
CA ILE A 297 15.74 5.91 -21.88
C ILE A 297 16.49 7.02 -21.13
N GLN A 298 16.24 7.15 -19.82
CA GLN A 298 16.82 8.19 -18.99
C GLN A 298 18.07 7.72 -18.22
N GLY A 299 18.42 6.44 -18.28
CA GLY A 299 19.42 5.81 -17.43
C GLY A 299 20.82 6.44 -17.47
N ARG A 300 21.21 7.07 -18.60
CA ARG A 300 22.48 7.83 -18.70
C ARG A 300 22.42 9.16 -17.96
N THR A 301 21.36 9.94 -18.19
CA THR A 301 21.11 11.23 -17.52
C THR A 301 20.91 11.06 -16.01
N LEU A 302 20.28 9.97 -15.57
CA LEU A 302 20.05 9.66 -14.16
C LEU A 302 21.33 9.31 -13.38
N LYS A 303 22.45 8.99 -14.05
CA LYS A 303 23.72 8.66 -13.38
C LYS A 303 24.48 9.89 -12.91
N THR A 304 24.21 11.06 -13.48
CA THR A 304 24.96 12.30 -13.21
C THR A 304 24.28 13.22 -12.21
N ILE A 305 23.03 12.91 -11.82
CA ILE A 305 22.21 13.75 -10.94
C ILE A 305 22.21 13.15 -9.54
N ASP A 306 22.66 13.93 -8.55
CA ASP A 306 22.51 13.59 -7.15
C ASP A 306 21.23 14.23 -6.60
N ASP A 307 20.14 13.47 -6.65
CA ASP A 307 18.86 13.86 -6.08
C ASP A 307 18.23 12.65 -5.38
N TRP A 308 17.77 12.87 -4.15
CA TRP A 308 17.15 11.85 -3.32
C TRP A 308 15.92 11.21 -3.97
N ARG A 309 15.21 11.95 -4.83
CA ARG A 309 14.05 11.43 -5.57
C ARG A 309 14.45 10.31 -6.52
N LEU A 310 15.66 10.39 -7.09
CA LEU A 310 16.20 9.33 -7.94
C LEU A 310 16.59 8.08 -7.16
N SER A 311 16.90 8.21 -5.86
CA SER A 311 17.06 7.05 -4.98
C SER A 311 15.74 6.29 -4.84
N PHE A 312 14.61 6.99 -4.67
CA PHE A 312 13.29 6.35 -4.68
C PHE A 312 13.00 5.65 -6.01
N VAL A 313 13.26 6.32 -7.15
CA VAL A 313 13.11 5.72 -8.49
C VAL A 313 13.95 4.46 -8.66
N LYS A 314 15.21 4.45 -8.17
CA LYS A 314 16.08 3.26 -8.20
C LYS A 314 15.53 2.12 -7.34
N MET A 315 14.95 2.42 -6.17
CA MET A 315 14.28 1.40 -5.36
C MET A 315 13.06 0.84 -6.09
N THR A 316 12.22 1.70 -6.69
CA THR A 316 11.10 1.29 -7.54
C THR A 316 11.57 0.40 -8.68
N TYR A 317 12.67 0.73 -9.36
CA TYR A 317 13.28 -0.10 -10.40
C TYR A 317 13.60 -1.52 -9.92
N TYR A 318 14.25 -1.69 -8.77
CA TYR A 318 14.54 -3.03 -8.27
C TYR A 318 13.29 -3.77 -7.79
N ILE A 319 12.32 -3.08 -7.19
CA ILE A 319 11.03 -3.68 -6.82
C ILE A 319 10.27 -4.13 -8.08
N THR A 320 10.34 -3.36 -9.18
CA THR A 320 9.77 -3.75 -10.48
C THR A 320 10.40 -5.05 -10.99
N LEU A 321 11.73 -5.16 -10.95
CA LEU A 321 12.42 -6.38 -11.38
C LEU A 321 12.08 -7.58 -10.48
N LEU A 322 12.10 -7.39 -9.16
CA LEU A 322 11.71 -8.42 -8.21
C LEU A 322 10.27 -8.89 -8.48
N THR A 323 9.35 -7.94 -8.73
CA THR A 323 7.95 -8.26 -9.00
C THR A 323 7.77 -8.96 -10.35
N LEU A 324 8.52 -8.58 -11.39
CA LEU A 324 8.55 -9.32 -12.67
C LEU A 324 8.99 -10.77 -12.47
N GLY A 325 9.98 -11.01 -11.62
CA GLY A 325 10.41 -12.36 -11.23
C GLY A 325 9.33 -13.19 -10.55
N SER A 326 8.33 -12.53 -9.93
CA SER A 326 7.21 -13.20 -9.27
C SER A 326 6.03 -13.54 -10.18
N VAL A 327 6.02 -13.09 -11.44
CA VAL A 327 4.89 -13.27 -12.39
C VAL A 327 4.38 -14.72 -12.52
N PRO A 328 5.24 -15.76 -12.53
CA PRO A 328 4.77 -17.15 -12.56
C PRO A 328 3.92 -17.55 -11.34
N PHE A 329 4.08 -16.85 -10.20
CA PHE A 329 3.42 -17.10 -8.92
C PHE A 329 2.31 -16.07 -8.72
N ARG A 330 1.15 -16.30 -9.37
CA ARG A 330 0.11 -15.28 -9.58
C ARG A 330 -0.38 -14.62 -8.28
N ASN A 331 -0.44 -15.36 -7.18
CA ASN A 331 -0.87 -14.82 -5.89
C ASN A 331 0.17 -13.85 -5.28
N ILE A 332 1.43 -14.25 -5.29
CA ILE A 332 2.55 -13.41 -4.85
C ILE A 332 2.62 -12.16 -5.73
N TYR A 333 2.47 -12.35 -7.03
CA TYR A 333 2.46 -11.26 -8.00
C TYR A 333 1.31 -10.27 -7.76
N ASP A 334 0.06 -10.74 -7.58
CA ASP A 334 -1.10 -9.88 -7.28
C ASP A 334 -0.86 -9.01 -6.04
N ARG A 335 -0.31 -9.63 -4.99
CA ARG A 335 0.06 -8.98 -3.75
C ARG A 335 1.11 -7.89 -3.98
N ASN A 336 2.12 -8.16 -4.80
CA ASN A 336 3.17 -7.20 -5.11
C ASN A 336 2.66 -5.95 -5.82
N LEU A 337 1.60 -6.07 -6.62
CA LEU A 337 0.99 -4.95 -7.33
C LEU A 337 0.39 -3.88 -6.39
N PHE A 338 0.01 -4.23 -5.16
CA PHE A 338 -0.48 -3.24 -4.17
C PHE A 338 0.61 -2.24 -3.78
N LEU A 339 1.87 -2.68 -3.67
CA LEU A 339 3.00 -1.77 -3.43
C LEU A 339 3.44 -1.11 -4.74
N LEU A 340 3.61 -1.92 -5.78
CA LEU A 340 4.33 -1.51 -6.97
C LEU A 340 3.58 -0.47 -7.78
N LEU A 341 2.27 -0.64 -8.03
CA LEU A 341 1.53 0.26 -8.93
C LEU A 341 1.57 1.73 -8.46
N PRO A 342 1.30 2.05 -7.16
CA PRO A 342 1.53 3.39 -6.63
C PRO A 342 2.97 3.90 -6.83
N MET A 343 3.97 3.05 -6.58
CA MET A 343 5.37 3.42 -6.76
C MET A 343 5.73 3.71 -8.22
N LEU A 344 5.16 2.97 -9.18
CA LEU A 344 5.37 3.20 -10.62
C LEU A 344 4.83 4.56 -11.05
N VAL A 345 3.62 4.93 -10.60
CA VAL A 345 3.01 6.24 -10.91
C VAL A 345 3.89 7.38 -10.38
N ILE A 346 4.33 7.27 -9.13
CA ILE A 346 5.16 8.30 -8.50
C ILE A 346 6.55 8.36 -9.15
N ALA A 347 7.20 7.22 -9.37
CA ALA A 347 8.53 7.17 -9.99
C ALA A 347 8.50 7.65 -11.44
N SER A 348 7.46 7.31 -12.20
CA SER A 348 7.22 7.83 -13.55
C SER A 348 7.06 9.35 -13.56
N PHE A 349 6.32 9.90 -12.60
CA PHE A 349 6.21 11.35 -12.45
C PHE A 349 7.55 12.00 -12.09
N ILE A 350 8.33 11.42 -11.17
CA ILE A 350 9.67 11.92 -10.84
C ILE A 350 10.52 11.95 -12.12
N LEU A 351 10.58 10.85 -12.87
CA LEU A 351 11.29 10.75 -14.13
C LEU A 351 10.84 11.81 -15.15
N TYR A 352 9.53 12.05 -15.26
CA TYR A 352 8.98 13.10 -16.10
C TYR A 352 9.52 14.51 -15.79
N THR A 353 9.80 14.81 -14.51
CA THR A 353 10.37 16.11 -14.13
C THR A 353 11.79 16.33 -14.64
N TYR A 354 12.55 15.26 -14.92
CA TYR A 354 13.92 15.35 -15.46
C TYR A 354 13.98 15.27 -16.99
N ARG A 355 12.85 15.09 -17.70
CA ARG A 355 12.85 14.89 -19.16
C ARG A 355 13.59 16.00 -19.93
N MET A 356 13.54 17.24 -19.45
CA MET A 356 14.16 18.38 -20.11
C MET A 356 15.70 18.32 -20.09
N GLN A 357 16.28 17.49 -19.22
CA GLN A 357 17.71 17.26 -19.13
C GLN A 357 18.21 16.20 -20.14
N LEU A 358 17.30 15.58 -20.90
CA LEU A 358 17.67 14.67 -21.98
C LEU A 358 18.23 15.46 -23.16
N GLN A 359 19.42 15.06 -23.61
CA GLN A 359 20.10 15.66 -24.78
C GLN A 359 19.33 15.36 -26.07
N ILE A 360 18.84 14.13 -26.22
CA ILE A 360 18.05 13.70 -27.38
C ILE A 360 16.61 14.20 -27.23
N VAL A 361 16.17 15.09 -28.12
CA VAL A 361 14.85 15.72 -28.05
C VAL A 361 13.71 14.71 -28.21
N SER A 362 13.84 13.73 -29.10
CA SER A 362 12.82 12.67 -29.30
C SER A 362 12.55 11.89 -28.01
N ASN A 363 13.60 11.62 -27.22
CA ASN A 363 13.45 10.96 -25.91
C ASN A 363 12.60 11.78 -24.93
N ARG A 364 12.56 13.11 -25.04
CA ARG A 364 11.69 13.96 -24.20
C ARG A 364 10.22 13.68 -24.47
N SER A 365 9.85 13.60 -25.75
CA SER A 365 8.49 13.25 -26.18
C SER A 365 8.13 11.82 -25.81
N THR A 366 9.06 10.87 -25.98
CA THR A 366 8.84 9.48 -25.55
C THR A 366 8.60 9.38 -24.04
N VAL A 367 9.39 10.07 -23.21
CA VAL A 367 9.18 10.10 -21.75
C VAL A 367 7.84 10.73 -21.40
N TYR A 368 7.43 11.80 -22.09
CA TYR A 368 6.10 12.40 -21.93
C TYR A 368 5.00 11.36 -22.19
N VAL A 369 5.03 10.69 -23.35
CA VAL A 369 4.03 9.69 -23.75
C VAL A 369 4.00 8.53 -22.76
N LEU A 370 5.16 7.97 -22.39
CA LEU A 370 5.24 6.88 -21.41
C LEU A 370 4.66 7.28 -20.06
N THR A 371 4.92 8.51 -19.60
CA THR A 371 4.37 9.02 -18.33
C THR A 371 2.86 9.11 -18.40
N VAL A 372 2.32 9.72 -19.45
CA VAL A 372 0.88 9.89 -19.62
C VAL A 372 0.19 8.53 -19.74
N SER A 373 0.74 7.59 -20.52
CA SER A 373 0.22 6.23 -20.65
C SER A 373 0.23 5.49 -19.30
N LEU A 374 1.33 5.54 -18.56
CA LEU A 374 1.43 4.92 -17.24
C LEU A 374 0.37 5.46 -16.27
N VAL A 375 0.21 6.78 -16.20
CA VAL A 375 -0.79 7.41 -15.31
C VAL A 375 -2.21 7.10 -15.76
N ALA A 376 -2.51 7.22 -17.06
CA ALA A 376 -3.85 6.99 -17.60
C ALA A 376 -4.30 5.53 -17.42
N ILE A 377 -3.44 4.56 -17.77
CA ILE A 377 -3.73 3.14 -17.59
C ILE A 377 -3.90 2.83 -16.10
N SER A 378 -3.04 3.37 -15.23
CA SER A 378 -3.15 3.20 -13.78
C SER A 378 -4.45 3.78 -13.21
N PHE A 379 -4.85 4.96 -13.66
CA PHE A 379 -6.09 5.61 -13.25
C PHE A 379 -7.31 4.80 -13.64
N VAL A 380 -7.40 4.38 -14.91
CA VAL A 380 -8.49 3.55 -15.43
C VAL A 380 -8.54 2.21 -14.69
N THR A 381 -7.39 1.59 -14.44
CA THR A 381 -7.28 0.34 -13.69
C THR A 381 -7.78 0.52 -12.26
N GLY A 382 -7.32 1.56 -11.55
CA GLY A 382 -7.76 1.87 -10.19
C GLY A 382 -9.26 2.14 -10.10
N PHE A 383 -9.82 2.87 -11.07
CA PHE A 383 -11.25 3.13 -11.18
C PHE A 383 -12.05 1.82 -11.32
N PHE A 384 -11.69 0.96 -12.29
CA PHE A 384 -12.38 -0.32 -12.47
C PHE A 384 -12.15 -1.27 -11.30
N TYR A 385 -10.99 -1.21 -10.66
CA TYR A 385 -10.69 -2.03 -9.50
C TYR A 385 -11.56 -1.63 -8.29
N ASN A 386 -11.99 -0.37 -8.21
CA ASN A 386 -12.89 0.15 -7.18
C ASN A 386 -14.35 0.27 -7.61
N LYS A 387 -14.72 -0.15 -8.83
CA LYS A 387 -16.09 0.04 -9.39
C LYS A 387 -17.20 -0.58 -8.53
N ASN A 388 -16.87 -1.68 -7.85
CA ASN A 388 -17.76 -2.38 -6.93
C ASN A 388 -17.47 -1.97 -5.48
N PHE A 389 -17.16 -0.68 -5.25
CA PHE A 389 -17.00 -0.09 -3.93
C PHE A 389 -18.10 -0.65 -3.01
N PRO A 390 -17.80 -1.04 -1.76
CA PRO A 390 -18.58 -2.04 -1.02
C PRO A 390 -19.92 -1.51 -0.48
N PHE A 391 -20.66 -0.74 -1.27
CA PHE A 391 -22.02 -0.28 -1.00
C PHE A 391 -22.97 -1.42 -0.63
N ASN A 392 -22.74 -2.63 -1.15
CA ASN A 392 -23.53 -3.82 -0.81
C ASN A 392 -23.14 -4.45 0.54
N TYR A 393 -22.07 -3.95 1.18
CA TYR A 393 -21.56 -4.39 2.46
C TYR A 393 -21.52 -3.20 3.43
N ILE A 394 -22.43 -2.25 3.28
CA ILE A 394 -22.56 -1.09 4.15
C ILE A 394 -24.01 -1.04 4.63
N ASP A 395 -24.23 -0.78 5.91
CA ASP A 395 -25.58 -0.70 6.51
C ASP A 395 -26.28 0.65 6.29
N PHE A 396 -25.56 1.65 5.79
CA PHE A 396 -26.12 2.93 5.35
C PHE A 396 -26.61 2.87 3.89
N SER A 397 -27.70 3.58 3.62
CA SER A 397 -28.07 3.90 2.23
C SER A 397 -27.02 4.83 1.61
N LYS A 398 -26.99 4.89 0.27
CA LYS A 398 -26.11 5.83 -0.44
C LYS A 398 -26.38 7.29 -0.07
N ILE A 399 -27.64 7.62 0.26
CA ILE A 399 -28.02 8.96 0.71
C ILE A 399 -27.47 9.21 2.11
N ASP A 400 -27.65 8.27 3.03
CA ASP A 400 -27.15 8.38 4.41
C ASP A 400 -25.64 8.59 4.46
N LEU A 401 -24.89 7.87 3.62
CA LEU A 401 -23.44 8.08 3.49
C LEU A 401 -23.07 9.54 3.17
N LEU A 402 -23.89 10.25 2.41
CA LEU A 402 -23.60 11.61 1.97
C LEU A 402 -24.13 12.69 2.93
N VAL A 403 -25.23 12.42 3.63
CA VAL A 403 -25.95 13.45 4.42
C VAL A 403 -25.77 13.31 5.94
N LYS A 404 -25.35 12.15 6.44
CA LYS A 404 -25.16 11.95 7.89
C LYS A 404 -23.91 12.67 8.38
N ASN A 405 -24.02 13.32 9.53
CA ASN A 405 -22.90 14.03 10.15
C ASN A 405 -21.93 13.07 10.87
N ILE A 406 -20.79 13.60 11.31
CA ILE A 406 -19.76 12.76 11.96
C ILE A 406 -20.29 12.01 13.18
N PHE A 407 -21.10 12.64 14.03
CA PHE A 407 -21.65 11.99 15.23
C PHE A 407 -22.55 10.81 14.86
N GLN A 408 -23.33 10.94 13.78
CA GLN A 408 -24.19 9.87 13.29
C GLN A 408 -23.42 8.69 12.69
N PHE A 409 -22.22 8.91 12.14
CA PHE A 409 -21.35 7.82 11.70
C PHE A 409 -20.81 6.99 12.88
N PHE A 410 -20.62 7.62 14.04
CA PHE A 410 -20.14 6.97 15.26
C PHE A 410 -21.27 6.53 16.21
N SER A 411 -22.51 7.00 16.02
CA SER A 411 -23.68 6.51 16.74
C SER A 411 -24.09 5.14 16.22
N ASP A 412 -24.38 4.22 17.13
CA ASP A 412 -24.89 2.88 16.80
C ASP A 412 -24.06 2.21 15.69
N LEU A 413 -22.73 2.21 15.89
CA LEU A 413 -21.82 1.43 15.06
C LEU A 413 -22.29 -0.04 15.09
N PRO A 414 -22.23 -0.76 13.96
CA PRO A 414 -22.78 -2.11 13.90
C PRO A 414 -22.17 -3.00 14.99
N PHE A 415 -23.06 -3.51 15.84
CA PHE A 415 -22.77 -4.41 16.95
C PHE A 415 -22.83 -5.87 16.49
N THR A 416 -22.25 -6.76 17.29
CA THR A 416 -22.60 -8.20 17.26
C THR A 416 -23.86 -8.52 17.99
#